data_AF-A0A5E4BUG9-F1
#
_entry.id   AF-A0A5E4BUG9-F1
#
_cell.length_a   1.000
_cell.length_b   1.000
_cell.length_c   1.000
_cell.angle_alpha   90.00
_cell.angle_beta   90.00
_cell.angle_gamma   90.00
#
_symmetry.space_group_name_H-M   'P 1'
#
loop_
_entity.id
_entity.type
_entity.pdbx_description
1 polymer ?
#
loop_
_entity_poly.entity_id
_entity_poly.type
_entity_poly.pdbx_seq_one_letter_code
_entity_poly.pdbx_strand_id
1 'polypeptide(L)' 'PSDADWEDLWEQFDERRYLNAKKWRVGQDPYKLHAFNQRESERISSNRAVPDTRHLRCFSFS' A
#
# COMPACT_ATOMS: atom_id res chain seq x y z
N PRO A 1 -9.17 -2.09 -21.10
CA PRO A 1 -9.26 -3.04 -19.97
C PRO A 1 -10.55 -2.77 -19.20
N SER A 2 -11.35 -3.82 -18.98
CA SER A 2 -12.48 -3.78 -18.06
C SER A 2 -11.97 -3.71 -16.61
N ASP A 3 -12.78 -3.28 -15.64
CA ASP A 3 -12.35 -3.25 -14.22
C ASP A 3 -11.88 -4.62 -13.71
N ALA A 4 -12.46 -5.70 -14.23
CA ALA A 4 -12.05 -7.07 -13.93
C ALA A 4 -10.59 -7.36 -14.35
N ASP A 5 -10.10 -6.74 -15.43
CA ASP A 5 -8.72 -6.93 -15.87
C ASP A 5 -7.72 -6.32 -14.87
N TRP A 6 -8.10 -5.26 -14.15
CA TRP A 6 -7.20 -4.58 -13.22
C TRP A 6 -7.07 -5.27 -11.88
N GLU A 7 -8.16 -5.87 -11.37
CA GLU A 7 -8.13 -6.73 -10.17
C GLU A 7 -7.20 -7.92 -10.41
N ASP A 8 -7.38 -8.63 -11.53
CA ASP A 8 -6.55 -9.78 -11.90
C ASP A 8 -5.07 -9.41 -12.04
N LEU A 9 -4.77 -8.26 -12.65
CA LEU A 9 -3.40 -7.76 -12.77
C LEU A 9 -2.79 -7.38 -11.42
N TRP A 10 -3.60 -6.84 -10.51
CA TRP A 10 -3.16 -6.49 -9.16
C TRP A 10 -2.84 -7.73 -8.32
N GLU A 11 -3.67 -8.77 -8.40
CA GLU A 11 -3.42 -10.03 -7.71
C GLU A 11 -2.14 -10.75 -8.17
N GLN A 12 -1.79 -10.58 -9.45
CA GLN A 12 -0.58 -11.16 -10.05
C GLN A 12 0.70 -10.36 -9.78
N PHE A 13 0.60 -9.16 -9.20
CA PHE A 13 1.74 -8.29 -8.98
C PHE A 13 2.69 -8.81 -7.88
N ASP A 14 3.96 -9.04 -8.22
CA ASP A 14 5.00 -9.42 -7.24
C ASP A 14 5.49 -8.19 -6.44
N GLU A 15 4.66 -7.79 -5.48
CA GLU A 15 4.91 -6.67 -4.57
C GLU A 15 6.26 -6.79 -3.86
N ARG A 16 6.60 -7.99 -3.36
CA ARG A 16 7.82 -8.19 -2.57
C ARG A 16 9.07 -7.90 -3.39
N ARG A 17 9.11 -8.40 -4.63
CA ARG A 17 10.23 -8.14 -5.54
C ARG A 17 10.34 -6.65 -5.86
N TYR A 18 9.22 -5.98 -6.09
CA TYR A 18 9.18 -4.55 -6.36
C TYR A 18 9.73 -3.71 -5.19
N LEU A 19 9.22 -3.94 -3.97
CA LEU A 19 9.65 -3.18 -2.79
C LEU A 19 11.10 -3.45 -2.40
N ASN A 20 11.58 -4.69 -2.55
CA ASN A 20 12.97 -5.05 -2.24
C ASN A 20 14.00 -4.28 -3.08
N ALA A 21 13.64 -3.83 -4.30
CA ALA A 21 14.54 -3.06 -5.15
C ALA A 21 14.87 -1.67 -4.60
N LYS A 22 14.00 -1.09 -3.76
CA LYS A 22 14.16 0.25 -3.17
C LYS A 22 14.15 0.26 -1.65
N LYS A 23 14.30 -0.91 -1.03
CA LYS A 23 14.15 -1.11 0.40
C LYS A 23 15.07 -0.22 1.22
N TRP A 24 14.55 0.35 2.29
CA TRP A 24 15.33 0.98 3.33
C TRP A 24 16.38 0.02 3.89
N ARG A 25 17.60 0.51 4.17
CA ARG A 25 18.69 -0.28 4.73
C ARG A 25 19.05 0.15 6.15
N VAL A 26 19.45 -0.81 6.98
CA VAL A 26 19.92 -0.54 8.36
C VAL A 26 21.03 0.50 8.34
N GLY A 27 20.92 1.50 9.21
CA GLY A 27 21.86 2.62 9.29
C GLY A 27 21.53 3.80 8.37
N GLN A 28 20.57 3.67 7.46
CA GLN A 28 20.02 4.81 6.72
C GLN A 28 18.95 5.53 7.55
N ASP A 29 18.86 6.84 7.37
CA ASP A 29 17.72 7.61 7.88
C ASP A 29 16.45 7.25 7.06
N PRO A 30 15.39 6.70 7.70
CA PRO A 30 14.17 6.30 7.02
C PRO A 30 13.33 7.45 6.46
N TYR A 31 13.70 8.71 6.70
CA TYR A 31 13.01 9.90 6.16
C TYR A 31 13.83 10.63 5.09
N LYS A 32 15.02 10.13 4.72
CA LYS A 32 15.95 10.85 3.83
C LYS A 32 15.41 11.03 2.41
N LEU A 33 14.71 10.03 1.87
CA LEU A 33 14.16 10.07 0.51
C LEU A 33 12.77 10.71 0.46
N HIS A 34 12.02 10.60 1.55
CA HIS A 34 10.63 10.99 1.62
C HIS A 34 10.33 11.60 2.99
N ALA A 35 9.45 12.59 3.05
CA ALA A 35 9.01 13.20 4.31
C ALA A 35 8.09 12.30 5.17
N PHE A 36 8.17 10.97 5.00
CA PHE A 36 7.47 9.96 5.79
C PHE A 36 8.42 8.81 6.13
N ASN A 37 8.06 7.96 7.10
CA ASN A 37 8.88 6.85 7.54
C ASN A 37 8.86 5.70 6.50
N GLN A 38 9.90 5.60 5.69
CA GLN A 38 9.99 4.57 4.65
C GLN A 38 9.99 3.16 5.24
N ARG A 39 10.70 2.93 6.35
CA ARG A 39 10.80 1.62 7.00
C ARG A 39 9.44 1.09 7.47
N GLU A 40 8.61 1.95 8.06
CA GLU A 40 7.27 1.54 8.49
C GLU A 40 6.32 1.34 7.31
N SER A 41 6.41 2.17 6.28
CA SER A 41 5.62 2.01 5.06
C SER A 41 5.90 0.65 4.39
N GLU A 42 7.17 0.30 4.20
CA GLU A 42 7.61 -0.96 3.60
C GLU A 42 7.27 -2.21 4.42
N ARG A 43 6.90 -2.06 5.69
CA ARG A 43 6.51 -3.17 6.57
C ARG A 43 5.05 -3.59 6.34
N ILE A 44 4.25 -2.75 5.72
CA ILE A 44 2.80 -2.93 5.60
C ILE A 44 2.45 -3.28 4.15
N SER A 45 1.54 -4.24 3.94
CA SER A 45 1.12 -4.62 2.58
C SER A 45 0.33 -3.50 1.89
N SER A 46 0.45 -3.41 0.56
CA SER A 46 -0.26 -2.41 -0.25
C SER A 46 -1.79 -2.57 -0.15
N ASN A 47 -2.27 -3.80 0.08
CA ASN A 47 -3.68 -4.14 0.25
C ASN A 47 -4.09 -4.26 1.74
N ARG A 48 -3.40 -3.58 2.66
CA ARG A 48 -3.75 -3.63 4.10
C ARG A 48 -5.22 -3.24 4.31
N ALA A 49 -5.88 -3.92 5.24
CA ALA A 49 -7.17 -3.44 5.73
C ALA A 49 -7.01 -2.08 6.42
N VAL A 50 -7.90 -1.15 6.10
CA VAL A 50 -8.02 0.16 6.76
C VAL A 50 -9.41 0.21 7.39
N PRO A 51 -9.55 0.60 8.67
CA PRO A 51 -10.87 0.77 9.27
C PRO A 51 -11.72 1.77 8.50
N ASP A 52 -12.99 1.45 8.30
CA ASP A 52 -13.94 2.39 7.72
C ASP A 52 -14.27 3.47 8.75
N THR A 53 -13.76 4.67 8.54
CA THR A 53 -14.03 5.85 9.38
C THR A 53 -15.05 6.80 8.75
N ARG A 54 -15.79 6.35 7.72
CA ARG A 54 -16.82 7.17 7.07
C ARG A 54 -18.01 7.35 7.99
N HIS A 55 -18.75 8.44 7.76
CA HIS A 55 -20.01 8.67 8.46
C HIS A 55 -21.02 7.57 8.10
N LEU A 56 -21.87 7.15 9.05
CA LEU A 56 -22.85 6.06 8.84
C LEU A 56 -23.77 6.29 7.63
N ARG A 57 -24.11 7.55 7.35
CA ARG A 57 -24.91 7.94 6.15
C ARG A 57 -24.21 7.62 4.82
N CYS A 58 -22.90 7.42 4.79
CA CYS A 58 -22.17 6.97 3.60
C CYS A 58 -22.28 5.45 3.39
N PHE A 59 -22.70 4.71 4.42
CA PHE A 59 -22.90 3.27 4.36
C PHE A 59 -24.34 2.89 4.00
N SER A 60 -25.31 3.76 4.28
CA SER A 60 -26.70 3.55 3.86
C SER A 60 -26.79 3.66 2.34
N PHE A 61 -27.01 2.53 1.68
CA PHE A 61 -27.50 2.49 0.30
C PHE A 61 -28.79 3.31 0.24
N SER A 62 -28.80 4.35 -0.58
CA SER A 62 -30.05 5.00 -1.01
C SER A 62 -30.72 4.16 -2.09
#